data_AF-A0A7C5QWK1-F1
#
_entry.id   AF-A0A7C5QWK1-F1
#
_cell.length_a   1.000
_cell.length_b   1.000
_cell.length_c   1.000
_cell.angle_alpha   90.00
_cell.angle_beta   90.00
_cell.angle_gamma   90.00
#
_symmetry.space_group_name_H-M   'P 1'
#
loop_
_entity.id
_entity.type
_entity.pdbx_description
1 polymer ?
#
loop_
_entity_poly.entity_id
_entity_poly.type
_entity_poly.pdbx_seq_one_letter_code
_entity_poly.pdbx_strand_id
1 'polypeptide(L)'
;MRGVHIGNVIRLVAYSYRPRNLGGACCPGLFHVEVALKIAFLIDGGFFLKRFRTLYPGVDSHDAKEVAQRIKWLIGNHLEYQNKTQQCTNHWSLLFRSFYYDARPYEKQGQRPVSRAPMNYQASAEATFRRALFQELRKTPNMALRLGEVRKEGNRSWILKPGTQNDLLAGKLGIDDLTDDDFVPAFRQKGVDMRLGIDMASLCLKKQADVIVLVAGDSDFVPAAKLARREGVRIILDPLWQNVSDSLFEHIDGLYSGVARPSNTRKQQG
;
A
#
# COMPACT_ATOMS: atom_id res chain seq x y z
N MET A 1 38.21 19.27 -32.23
CA MET A 1 37.17 18.73 -31.33
C MET A 1 35.96 19.66 -31.39
N ARG A 2 34.90 19.26 -32.09
CA ARG A 2 33.65 20.04 -32.21
C ARG A 2 32.65 19.48 -31.19
N GLY A 3 32.17 20.34 -30.30
CA GLY A 3 31.19 20.00 -29.27
C GLY A 3 29.82 19.72 -29.88
N VAL A 4 29.19 18.64 -29.41
CA VAL A 4 27.82 18.24 -29.75
C VAL A 4 26.87 18.92 -28.76
N HIS A 5 26.04 19.84 -29.24
CA HIS A 5 24.88 20.35 -28.50
C HIS A 5 23.68 19.43 -28.75
N ILE A 6 23.25 18.70 -27.72
CA ILE A 6 22.00 17.94 -27.73
C ILE A 6 20.94 18.84 -27.08
N GLY A 7 20.19 19.57 -27.91
CA GLY A 7 19.06 20.38 -27.45
C GLY A 7 17.84 19.50 -27.17
N ASN A 8 17.43 19.40 -25.90
CA ASN A 8 16.15 18.84 -25.53
C ASN A 8 15.03 19.79 -25.99
N VAL A 9 14.21 19.34 -26.94
CA VAL A 9 13.03 20.08 -27.43
C VAL A 9 11.94 20.01 -26.36
N ILE A 10 11.77 21.08 -25.59
CA ILE A 10 10.61 21.27 -24.72
C ILE A 10 9.42 21.63 -25.62
N ARG A 11 8.46 20.70 -25.75
CA ARG A 11 7.20 20.95 -26.47
C ARG A 11 6.27 21.75 -25.55
N LEU A 12 6.26 23.07 -25.69
CA LEU A 12 5.27 23.95 -25.09
C LEU A 12 3.92 23.72 -25.77
N VAL A 13 2.96 23.11 -25.07
CA VAL A 13 1.56 23.07 -25.49
C VAL A 13 0.87 24.29 -24.88
N ALA A 14 0.65 25.32 -25.70
CA ALA A 14 -0.10 26.50 -25.28
C ALA A 14 -1.60 26.19 -25.27
N TYR A 15 -2.24 26.25 -24.10
CA TYR A 15 -3.69 26.40 -24.00
C TYR A 15 -4.01 27.90 -23.90
N SER A 16 -4.71 28.43 -24.89
CA SER A 16 -5.19 29.82 -24.88
C SER A 16 -6.45 29.91 -24.02
N TYR A 17 -6.30 30.37 -22.78
CA TYR A 17 -7.42 30.87 -22.00
C TYR A 17 -7.69 32.32 -22.41
N ARG A 18 -8.84 32.60 -23.04
CA ARG A 18 -9.30 33.99 -23.25
C ARG A 18 -9.92 34.50 -21.96
N PRO A 19 -9.34 35.51 -21.28
CA PRO A 19 -10.03 36.15 -20.17
C PRO A 19 -11.18 37.01 -20.71
N ARG A 20 -12.30 37.03 -20.00
CA ARG A 20 -13.37 38.02 -20.22
C ARG A 20 -12.81 39.40 -19.86
N ASN A 21 -12.92 40.34 -20.80
CA ASN A 21 -12.49 41.73 -20.66
C ASN A 21 -12.97 42.37 -19.35
N LEU A 22 -12.03 42.68 -18.47
CA LEU A 22 -12.12 43.79 -17.53
C LEU A 22 -10.84 44.62 -17.73
N GLY A 23 -11.02 45.88 -18.12
CA GLY A 23 -9.93 46.75 -18.53
C GLY A 23 -8.96 47.05 -17.39
N GLY A 24 -7.67 47.19 -17.74
CA GLY A 24 -6.65 47.72 -16.86
C GLY A 24 -5.28 47.06 -17.01
N ALA A 25 -4.36 47.80 -17.63
CA ALA A 25 -2.89 47.70 -17.56
C ALA A 25 -2.20 46.33 -17.75
N CYS A 26 -1.44 46.26 -18.84
CA CYS A 26 -0.48 45.22 -19.18
C CYS A 26 0.67 45.20 -18.15
N CYS A 27 0.84 44.10 -17.41
CA CYS A 27 2.05 43.80 -16.64
C CYS A 27 2.89 42.73 -17.38
N PRO A 28 4.23 42.79 -17.35
CA PRO A 28 5.08 41.88 -18.10
C PRO A 28 4.99 40.45 -17.55
N GLY A 29 4.93 39.48 -18.46
CA GLY A 29 4.66 38.07 -18.20
C GLY A 29 5.58 37.42 -17.17
N LEU A 30 5.04 37.18 -15.98
CA LEU A 30 5.53 36.16 -15.07
C LEU A 30 5.04 34.81 -15.60
N PHE A 31 5.92 34.06 -16.25
CA PHE A 31 5.65 32.64 -16.55
C PHE A 31 5.58 31.90 -15.22
N HIS A 32 4.38 31.68 -14.69
CA HIS A 32 4.16 30.71 -13.62
C HIS A 32 4.40 29.32 -14.24
N VAL A 33 5.57 28.75 -13.98
CA VAL A 33 5.77 27.31 -14.12
C VAL A 33 4.99 26.69 -12.98
N GLU A 34 3.73 26.34 -13.24
CA GLU A 34 2.93 25.57 -12.30
C GLU A 34 3.50 24.15 -12.29
N VAL A 35 4.50 23.92 -11.43
CA VAL A 35 5.02 22.58 -11.16
C VAL A 35 3.94 21.86 -10.37
N ALA A 36 3.00 21.24 -11.08
CA ALA A 36 1.94 20.45 -10.46
C ALA A 36 2.57 19.26 -9.73
N LEU A 37 2.64 19.36 -8.40
CA LEU A 37 3.15 18.34 -7.50
C LEU A 37 2.38 17.02 -7.72
N LYS A 38 3.12 15.93 -7.97
CA LYS A 38 2.56 14.59 -8.23
C LYS A 38 2.80 13.66 -7.07
N ILE A 39 1.72 13.10 -6.55
CA ILE A 39 1.74 12.16 -5.42
C ILE A 39 1.41 10.76 -5.93
N ALA A 40 2.32 9.82 -5.69
CA ALA A 40 2.09 8.40 -5.88
C ALA A 40 1.79 7.72 -4.53
N PHE A 41 0.83 6.81 -4.52
CA PHE A 41 0.53 5.97 -3.35
C PHE A 41 1.02 4.55 -3.58
N LEU A 42 1.83 4.01 -2.67
CA LEU A 42 2.26 2.61 -2.68
C LEU A 42 1.70 1.95 -1.43
N ILE A 43 0.71 1.07 -1.61
CA ILE A 43 -0.06 0.47 -0.53
C ILE A 43 0.27 -1.02 -0.43
N ASP A 44 0.94 -1.43 0.65
CA ASP A 44 1.06 -2.84 1.00
C ASP A 44 -0.30 -3.34 1.51
N GLY A 45 -0.97 -4.12 0.67
CA GLY A 45 -2.28 -4.69 0.95
C GLY A 45 -2.23 -5.74 2.05
N GLY A 46 -1.17 -6.54 2.13
CA GLY A 46 -1.00 -7.51 3.20
C GLY A 46 -0.89 -6.83 4.56
N PHE A 47 -0.11 -5.75 4.62
CA PHE A 47 0.00 -4.90 5.80
C PHE A 47 -1.33 -4.22 6.16
N PHE A 48 -1.97 -3.57 5.19
CA PHE A 48 -3.25 -2.87 5.40
C PHE A 48 -4.34 -3.82 5.92
N LEU A 49 -4.50 -5.00 5.31
CA LEU A 49 -5.50 -5.99 5.73
C LEU A 49 -5.25 -6.52 7.14
N LYS A 50 -3.99 -6.76 7.53
CA LYS A 50 -3.63 -7.14 8.91
C LYS A 50 -4.03 -6.06 9.92
N ARG A 51 -3.90 -4.78 9.54
CA ARG A 51 -4.24 -3.64 10.39
C ARG A 51 -5.73 -3.31 10.42
N PHE A 52 -6.47 -3.69 9.39
CA PHE A 52 -7.86 -3.28 9.17
C PHE A 52 -8.75 -3.43 10.41
N ARG A 53 -8.73 -4.60 11.06
CA ARG A 53 -9.57 -4.89 12.24
C ARG A 53 -9.26 -3.98 13.44
N THR A 54 -8.01 -3.52 13.56
CA THR A 54 -7.61 -2.58 14.62
C THR A 54 -8.06 -1.16 14.29
N LEU A 55 -7.96 -0.77 13.01
CA LEU A 55 -8.30 0.58 12.55
C LEU A 55 -9.80 0.85 12.52
N TYR A 56 -10.60 -0.17 12.18
CA TYR A 56 -12.02 -0.05 11.97
C TYR A 56 -12.78 -1.08 12.82
N PRO A 57 -12.81 -0.92 14.16
CA PRO A 57 -13.58 -1.80 15.01
C PRO A 57 -15.07 -1.72 14.64
N GLY A 58 -15.73 -2.87 14.54
CA GLY A 58 -17.15 -2.96 14.15
C GLY A 58 -17.41 -2.93 12.63
N VAL A 59 -16.36 -2.84 11.82
CA VAL A 59 -16.46 -2.96 10.36
C VAL A 59 -16.01 -4.36 9.94
N ASP A 60 -16.78 -5.03 9.08
CA ASP A 60 -16.42 -6.36 8.60
C ASP A 60 -15.16 -6.30 7.72
N SER A 61 -14.10 -6.97 8.18
CA SER A 61 -12.83 -7.06 7.43
C SER A 61 -12.91 -7.93 6.18
N HIS A 62 -14.02 -8.65 5.96
CA HIS A 62 -14.25 -9.46 4.76
C HIS A 62 -15.26 -8.83 3.79
N ASP A 63 -15.76 -7.61 4.07
CA ASP A 63 -16.50 -6.84 3.09
C ASP A 63 -15.54 -6.12 2.14
N ALA A 64 -15.42 -6.68 0.93
CA ALA A 64 -14.56 -6.15 -0.12
C ALA A 64 -14.87 -4.69 -0.51
N LYS A 65 -16.14 -4.28 -0.51
CA LYS A 65 -16.54 -2.92 -0.89
C LYS A 65 -16.11 -1.94 0.18
N GLU A 66 -16.36 -2.30 1.42
CA GLU A 66 -16.02 -1.48 2.58
C GLU A 66 -14.50 -1.31 2.69
N VAL A 67 -13.74 -2.40 2.56
CA VAL A 67 -12.26 -2.34 2.54
C VAL A 67 -11.75 -1.44 1.40
N ALA A 68 -12.29 -1.58 0.19
CA ALA A 68 -11.92 -0.72 -0.94
C ALA A 68 -12.28 0.76 -0.68
N GLN A 69 -13.41 1.02 -0.03
CA GLN A 69 -13.82 2.37 0.36
C GLN A 69 -12.90 2.98 1.42
N ARG A 70 -12.46 2.20 2.41
CA ARG A 70 -11.46 2.65 3.40
C ARG A 70 -10.12 2.99 2.77
N ILE A 71 -9.68 2.23 1.76
CA ILE A 71 -8.47 2.57 0.98
C ILE A 71 -8.64 3.90 0.24
N LYS A 72 -9.80 4.14 -0.40
CA LYS A 72 -10.09 5.43 -1.05
C LYS A 72 -10.09 6.59 -0.07
N TRP A 73 -10.67 6.40 1.12
CA TRP A 73 -10.67 7.42 2.18
C TRP A 73 -9.26 7.71 2.71
N LEU A 74 -8.44 6.68 2.91
CA LEU A 74 -7.03 6.87 3.27
C LEU A 74 -6.33 7.75 2.24
N ILE A 75 -6.47 7.44 0.95
CA ILE A 75 -5.88 8.24 -0.14
C ILE A 75 -6.41 9.68 -0.09
N GLY A 76 -7.73 9.86 0.00
CA GLY A 76 -8.36 11.18 0.08
C GLY A 76 -7.86 12.02 1.26
N ASN A 77 -7.69 11.42 2.44
CA ASN A 77 -7.22 12.13 3.64
C ASN A 77 -5.75 12.56 3.52
N HIS A 78 -4.90 11.75 2.88
CA HIS A 78 -3.53 12.15 2.54
C HIS A 78 -3.53 13.30 1.52
N LEU A 79 -4.34 13.21 0.46
CA LEU A 79 -4.45 14.27 -0.53
C LEU A 79 -4.94 15.58 0.09
N GLU A 80 -5.98 15.53 0.93
CA GLU A 80 -6.50 16.71 1.63
C GLU A 80 -5.44 17.36 2.52
N TYR A 81 -4.69 16.55 3.28
CA TYR A 81 -3.59 17.04 4.10
C TYR A 81 -2.53 17.77 3.25
N GLN A 82 -2.22 17.25 2.07
CA GLN A 82 -1.27 17.88 1.15
C GLN A 82 -1.84 19.12 0.45
N ASN A 83 -3.10 19.09 0.03
CA ASN A 83 -3.78 20.21 -0.63
C ASN A 83 -3.85 21.44 0.29
N LYS A 84 -4.01 21.26 1.61
CA LYS A 84 -3.97 22.38 2.57
C LYS A 84 -2.65 23.15 2.51
N THR A 85 -1.55 22.45 2.26
CA THR A 85 -0.22 23.06 2.12
C THR A 85 -0.02 23.70 0.74
N GLN A 86 -0.57 23.07 -0.31
CA GLN A 86 -0.39 23.49 -1.70
C GLN A 86 -1.46 24.48 -2.21
N GLN A 87 -2.47 24.79 -1.39
CA GLN A 87 -3.61 25.66 -1.74
C GLN A 87 -4.37 25.21 -3.00
N CYS A 88 -4.37 23.90 -3.28
CA CYS A 88 -5.10 23.34 -4.41
C CYS A 88 -6.60 23.29 -4.13
N THR A 89 -7.42 23.73 -5.10
CA THR A 89 -8.88 23.77 -4.99
C THR A 89 -9.55 22.41 -5.25
N ASN A 90 -8.95 21.57 -6.11
CA ASN A 90 -9.45 20.22 -6.39
C ASN A 90 -8.73 19.19 -5.51
N HIS A 91 -9.52 18.44 -4.74
CA HIS A 91 -9.05 17.44 -3.78
C HIS A 91 -8.19 16.33 -4.41
N TRP A 92 -8.39 16.04 -5.70
CA TRP A 92 -7.69 14.97 -6.42
C TRP A 92 -6.57 15.46 -7.35
N SER A 93 -6.33 16.77 -7.42
CA SER A 93 -5.38 17.39 -8.37
C SER A 93 -3.94 16.87 -8.23
N LEU A 94 -3.53 16.55 -7.01
CA LEU A 94 -2.18 16.07 -6.70
C LEU A 94 -2.01 14.56 -6.97
N LEU A 95 -3.09 13.80 -7.19
CA LEU A 95 -2.99 12.36 -7.37
C LEU A 95 -2.42 12.01 -8.75
N PHE A 96 -1.22 11.42 -8.76
CA PHE A 96 -0.69 10.78 -9.96
C PHE A 96 -1.32 9.39 -10.16
N ARG A 97 -1.01 8.46 -9.25
CA ARG A 97 -1.46 7.06 -9.30
C ARG A 97 -1.35 6.41 -7.93
N SER A 98 -2.28 5.50 -7.66
CA SER A 98 -2.23 4.61 -6.50
C SER A 98 -1.92 3.19 -6.96
N PHE A 99 -1.00 2.54 -6.27
CA PHE A 99 -0.57 1.17 -6.51
C PHE A 99 -0.89 0.34 -5.28
N TYR A 100 -1.63 -0.75 -5.47
CA TYR A 100 -1.97 -1.69 -4.41
C TYR A 100 -1.22 -3.00 -4.62
N TYR A 101 -0.40 -3.38 -3.65
CA TYR A 101 0.50 -4.52 -3.69
C TYR A 101 -0.07 -5.65 -2.85
N ASP A 102 -0.25 -6.82 -3.45
CA ASP A 102 -0.70 -8.01 -2.74
C ASP A 102 -0.37 -9.26 -3.56
N ALA A 103 -0.71 -10.45 -3.07
CA ALA A 103 -0.57 -11.69 -3.83
C ALA A 103 -1.94 -12.24 -4.27
N ARG A 104 -1.96 -12.84 -5.47
CA ARG A 104 -3.13 -13.60 -5.92
C ARG A 104 -3.46 -14.72 -4.93
N PRO A 105 -4.74 -14.97 -4.64
CA PRO A 105 -5.13 -16.13 -3.84
C PRO A 105 -4.54 -17.42 -4.42
N TYR A 106 -4.26 -18.38 -3.54
CA TYR A 106 -3.80 -19.68 -3.97
C TYR A 106 -4.98 -20.50 -4.53
N GLU A 107 -4.92 -20.86 -5.81
CA GLU A 107 -6.06 -21.47 -6.53
C GLU A 107 -5.92 -22.99 -6.75
N LYS A 108 -4.87 -23.63 -6.23
CA LYS A 108 -4.71 -25.09 -6.38
C LYS A 108 -5.52 -25.86 -5.34
N GLN A 109 -5.74 -27.14 -5.59
CA GLN A 109 -6.27 -28.07 -4.60
C GLN A 109 -5.17 -28.51 -3.61
N GLY A 110 -5.57 -29.06 -2.46
CA GLY A 110 -4.68 -29.74 -1.55
C GLY A 110 -5.44 -30.64 -0.59
N GLN A 111 -4.79 -30.99 0.51
CA GLN A 111 -5.33 -31.90 1.52
C GLN A 111 -5.07 -31.32 2.90
N ARG A 112 -6.03 -31.53 3.82
CA ARG A 112 -5.90 -31.17 5.22
C ARG A 112 -4.74 -31.92 5.91
N PRO A 113 -4.12 -31.35 6.96
CA PRO A 113 -2.89 -31.90 7.54
C PRO A 113 -3.08 -33.22 8.27
N VAL A 114 -4.18 -33.37 9.02
CA VAL A 114 -4.43 -34.53 9.88
C VAL A 114 -5.36 -35.50 9.17
N SER A 115 -6.58 -35.06 8.82
CA SER A 115 -7.61 -35.93 8.21
C SER A 115 -7.29 -36.36 6.78
N ARG A 116 -6.35 -35.67 6.11
CA ARG A 116 -6.05 -35.83 4.68
C ARG A 116 -7.24 -35.58 3.75
N ALA A 117 -8.35 -35.04 4.27
CA ALA A 117 -9.52 -34.71 3.47
C ALA A 117 -9.16 -33.70 2.36
N PRO A 118 -9.78 -33.82 1.18
CA PRO A 118 -9.53 -32.90 0.08
C PRO A 118 -9.95 -31.47 0.47
N MET A 119 -9.15 -30.49 0.06
CA MET A 119 -9.36 -29.07 0.34
C MET A 119 -9.21 -28.26 -0.94
N ASN A 120 -10.22 -27.45 -1.25
CA ASN A 120 -10.17 -26.51 -2.35
C ASN A 120 -9.84 -25.09 -1.85
N TYR A 121 -8.60 -24.64 -2.02
CA TYR A 121 -8.17 -23.30 -1.60
C TYR A 121 -8.83 -22.19 -2.42
N GLN A 122 -9.17 -22.47 -3.68
CA GLN A 122 -9.88 -21.51 -4.54
C GLN A 122 -11.26 -21.16 -3.98
N ALA A 123 -11.94 -22.11 -3.34
CA ALA A 123 -13.26 -21.93 -2.75
C ALA A 123 -13.23 -21.35 -1.32
N SER A 124 -12.04 -21.10 -0.76
CA SER A 124 -11.92 -20.55 0.60
C SER A 124 -12.54 -19.15 0.71
N ALA A 125 -13.05 -18.82 1.89
CA ALA A 125 -13.58 -17.49 2.20
C ALA A 125 -12.55 -16.37 1.92
N GLU A 126 -11.29 -16.60 2.30
CA GLU A 126 -10.17 -15.67 2.05
C GLU A 126 -9.93 -15.46 0.54
N ALA A 127 -9.93 -16.52 -0.26
CA ALA A 127 -9.76 -16.40 -1.71
C ALA A 127 -10.93 -15.66 -2.37
N THR A 128 -12.15 -15.93 -1.92
CA THR A 128 -13.36 -15.23 -2.39
C THR A 128 -13.33 -13.74 -2.03
N PHE A 129 -13.00 -13.42 -0.78
CA PHE A 129 -12.84 -12.04 -0.31
C PHE A 129 -11.78 -11.29 -1.13
N ARG A 130 -10.57 -11.83 -1.26
CA ARG A 130 -9.48 -11.18 -2.02
C ARG A 130 -9.84 -10.94 -3.48
N ARG A 131 -10.49 -11.91 -4.14
CA ARG A 131 -10.97 -11.72 -5.52
C ARG A 131 -11.98 -10.59 -5.62
N ALA A 132 -12.94 -10.54 -4.70
CA ALA A 132 -13.93 -9.46 -4.63
C ALA A 132 -13.26 -8.11 -4.38
N LEU A 133 -12.32 -8.03 -3.42
CA LEU A 133 -11.56 -6.81 -3.12
C LEU A 133 -10.80 -6.32 -4.35
N PHE A 134 -10.12 -7.21 -5.06
CA PHE A 134 -9.41 -6.84 -6.29
C PHE A 134 -10.35 -6.36 -7.40
N GLN A 135 -11.56 -6.90 -7.48
CA GLN A 135 -12.57 -6.38 -8.41
C GLN A 135 -13.02 -4.97 -8.03
N GLU A 136 -13.26 -4.70 -6.75
CA GLU A 136 -13.63 -3.35 -6.28
C GLU A 136 -12.50 -2.33 -6.47
N LEU A 137 -11.26 -2.71 -6.19
CA LEU A 137 -10.10 -1.85 -6.40
C LEU A 137 -9.86 -1.54 -7.88
N ARG A 138 -10.11 -2.48 -8.81
CA ARG A 138 -10.01 -2.22 -10.26
C ARG A 138 -11.01 -1.17 -10.76
N LYS A 139 -12.15 -1.02 -10.08
CA LYS A 139 -13.16 0.00 -10.40
C LYS A 139 -12.78 1.39 -9.88
N THR A 140 -11.69 1.50 -9.13
CA THR A 140 -11.25 2.77 -8.54
C THR A 140 -10.39 3.55 -9.54
N PRO A 141 -10.74 4.81 -9.86
CA PRO A 141 -9.91 5.65 -10.72
C PRO A 141 -8.48 5.75 -10.21
N ASN A 142 -7.52 5.82 -11.14
CA ASN A 142 -6.09 5.96 -10.82
C ASN A 142 -5.50 4.83 -9.95
N MET A 143 -6.22 3.72 -9.75
CA MET A 143 -5.74 2.55 -9.00
C MET A 143 -5.12 1.51 -9.93
N ALA A 144 -3.95 0.99 -9.57
CA ALA A 144 -3.27 -0.09 -10.29
C ALA A 144 -2.93 -1.23 -9.32
N LEU A 145 -3.42 -2.44 -9.62
CA LEU A 145 -3.07 -3.62 -8.83
C LEU A 145 -1.71 -4.18 -9.27
N ARG A 146 -0.85 -4.44 -8.30
CA ARG A 146 0.50 -4.99 -8.47
C ARG A 146 0.56 -6.34 -7.77
N LEU A 147 -0.04 -7.35 -8.41
CA LEU A 147 -0.24 -8.67 -7.81
C LEU A 147 0.97 -9.59 -8.01
N GLY A 148 1.52 -10.10 -6.91
CA GLY A 148 2.46 -11.21 -6.87
C GLY A 148 1.79 -12.58 -6.86
N GLU A 149 2.55 -13.60 -6.55
CA GLU A 149 2.10 -14.99 -6.45
C GLU A 149 2.17 -15.50 -5.02
N VAL A 150 1.22 -16.34 -4.63
CA VAL A 150 1.35 -17.18 -3.44
C VAL A 150 1.94 -18.53 -3.86
N ARG A 151 3.00 -18.96 -3.17
CA ARG A 151 3.53 -20.32 -3.30
C ARG A 151 3.42 -21.05 -1.97
N LYS A 152 3.16 -22.35 -2.04
CA LYS A 152 3.40 -23.25 -0.91
C LYS A 152 4.90 -23.32 -0.65
N GLU A 153 5.28 -23.24 0.61
CA GLU A 153 6.67 -23.45 1.00
C GLU A 153 7.01 -24.93 0.83
N GLY A 154 8.02 -25.24 0.01
CA GLY A 154 8.20 -26.58 -0.60
C GLY A 154 8.01 -27.75 0.36
N ASN A 155 8.77 -27.77 1.47
CA ASN A 155 8.78 -28.89 2.42
C ASN A 155 7.82 -28.69 3.61
N ARG A 156 7.20 -27.51 3.74
CA ARG A 156 6.27 -27.19 4.83
C ARG A 156 4.93 -26.86 4.20
N SER A 157 4.00 -27.81 4.18
CA SER A 157 2.64 -27.54 3.69
C SER A 157 1.76 -26.87 4.75
N TRP A 158 2.10 -27.06 6.02
CA TRP A 158 1.30 -26.68 7.17
C TRP A 158 2.19 -26.13 8.29
N ILE A 159 1.72 -25.10 8.98
CA ILE A 159 2.36 -24.48 10.15
C ILE A 159 1.40 -24.66 11.31
N LEU A 160 1.91 -25.09 12.46
CA LEU A 160 1.13 -25.17 13.68
C LEU A 160 0.80 -23.76 14.19
N LYS A 161 -0.43 -23.52 14.62
CA LYS A 161 -0.81 -22.23 15.20
C LYS A 161 0.03 -21.95 16.45
N PRO A 162 0.44 -20.69 16.72
CA PRO A 162 1.27 -20.37 17.88
C PRO A 162 0.63 -20.79 19.22
N GLY A 163 -0.70 -20.71 19.35
CA GLY A 163 -1.42 -21.15 20.54
C GLY A 163 -1.26 -22.66 20.77
N THR A 164 -1.61 -23.47 19.76
CA THR A 164 -1.45 -24.92 19.81
C THR A 164 0.01 -25.33 20.04
N GLN A 165 0.97 -24.62 19.42
CA GLN A 165 2.39 -24.87 19.65
C GLN A 165 2.78 -24.69 21.12
N ASN A 166 2.29 -23.63 21.76
CA ASN A 166 2.55 -23.40 23.18
C ASN A 166 1.91 -24.47 24.07
N ASP A 167 0.70 -24.92 23.74
CA ASP A 167 0.00 -25.94 24.52
C ASP A 167 0.67 -27.33 24.40
N LEU A 168 1.18 -27.68 23.21
CA LEU A 168 2.01 -28.87 23.01
C LEU A 168 3.31 -28.79 23.84
N LEU A 169 4.02 -27.66 23.77
CA LEU A 169 5.28 -27.47 24.52
C LEU A 169 5.06 -27.46 26.03
N ALA A 170 3.89 -27.03 26.49
CA ALA A 170 3.50 -27.05 27.90
C ALA A 170 2.95 -28.41 28.37
N GLY A 171 2.84 -29.41 27.49
CA GLY A 171 2.28 -30.73 27.80
C GLY A 171 0.78 -30.73 28.10
N LYS A 172 0.06 -29.65 27.72
CA LYS A 172 -1.40 -29.53 27.92
C LYS A 172 -2.21 -30.21 26.82
N LEU A 173 -1.56 -30.45 25.68
CA LEU A 173 -2.14 -31.08 24.50
C LEU A 173 -1.21 -32.19 24.04
N GLY A 174 -1.75 -33.38 23.74
CA GLY A 174 -1.01 -34.47 23.15
C GLY A 174 -0.86 -34.31 21.63
N ILE A 175 0.11 -35.01 21.04
CA ILE A 175 0.25 -35.06 19.57
C ILE A 175 -0.98 -35.72 18.94
N ASP A 176 -1.54 -36.72 19.59
CA ASP A 176 -2.71 -37.48 19.11
C ASP A 176 -4.03 -36.69 19.18
N ASP A 177 -4.04 -35.59 19.94
CA ASP A 177 -5.20 -34.70 20.08
C ASP A 177 -5.25 -33.62 18.99
N LEU A 178 -4.23 -33.54 18.13
CA LEU A 178 -4.15 -32.53 17.08
C LEU A 178 -5.21 -32.74 16.00
N THR A 179 -5.90 -31.66 15.66
CA THR A 179 -6.94 -31.62 14.63
C THR A 179 -6.48 -30.78 13.43
N ASP A 180 -7.24 -30.82 12.32
CA ASP A 180 -6.93 -29.97 11.17
C ASP A 180 -6.95 -28.46 11.49
N ASP A 181 -7.76 -28.07 12.48
CA ASP A 181 -7.94 -26.67 12.88
C ASP A 181 -6.75 -26.13 13.69
N ASP A 182 -5.82 -26.98 14.12
CA ASP A 182 -4.60 -26.57 14.81
C ASP A 182 -3.52 -26.02 13.87
N PHE A 183 -3.75 -26.13 12.57
CA PHE A 183 -2.79 -25.75 11.55
C PHE A 183 -3.30 -24.61 10.68
N VAL A 184 -2.35 -23.89 10.08
CA VAL A 184 -2.57 -22.93 9.01
C VAL A 184 -1.70 -23.31 7.80
N PRO A 185 -2.17 -23.10 6.56
CA PRO A 185 -1.36 -23.38 5.39
C PRO A 185 -0.09 -22.52 5.39
N ALA A 186 1.06 -23.13 5.09
CA ALA A 186 2.33 -22.41 5.00
C ALA A 186 2.44 -21.69 3.64
N PHE A 187 1.71 -20.59 3.52
CA PHE A 187 1.73 -19.76 2.32
C PHE A 187 2.75 -18.64 2.45
N ARG A 188 3.60 -18.53 1.43
CA ARG A 188 4.53 -17.42 1.29
C ARG A 188 4.14 -16.58 0.09
N GLN A 189 3.89 -15.30 0.35
CA GLN A 189 3.77 -14.31 -0.71
C GLN A 189 5.16 -14.08 -1.28
N LYS A 190 5.33 -14.23 -2.59
CA LYS A 190 6.61 -14.01 -3.27
C LYS A 190 6.52 -12.83 -4.21
N GLY A 191 7.56 -11.99 -4.18
CA GLY A 191 7.75 -10.90 -5.12
C GLY A 191 6.80 -9.72 -4.96
N VAL A 192 6.14 -9.58 -3.80
CA VAL A 192 5.34 -8.39 -3.49
C VAL A 192 6.27 -7.25 -3.07
N ASP A 193 7.10 -7.46 -2.04
CA ASP A 193 8.00 -6.43 -1.49
C ASP A 193 9.05 -5.98 -2.52
N MET A 194 9.66 -6.94 -3.23
CA MET A 194 10.57 -6.63 -4.32
C MET A 194 9.90 -5.81 -5.43
N ARG A 195 8.65 -6.11 -5.77
CA ARG A 195 7.92 -5.36 -6.80
C ARG A 195 7.60 -3.95 -6.33
N LEU A 196 7.21 -3.79 -5.07
CA LEU A 196 7.00 -2.48 -4.46
C LEU A 196 8.29 -1.67 -4.50
N GLY A 197 9.41 -2.23 -4.04
CA GLY A 197 10.71 -1.57 -4.05
C GLY A 197 11.19 -1.18 -5.47
N ILE A 198 11.03 -2.07 -6.45
CA ILE A 198 11.38 -1.78 -7.86
C ILE A 198 10.48 -0.69 -8.44
N ASP A 199 9.17 -0.72 -8.15
CA ASP A 199 8.25 0.30 -8.64
C ASP A 199 8.54 1.66 -7.99
N MET A 200 8.80 1.69 -6.69
CA MET A 200 9.25 2.88 -5.97
C MET A 200 10.51 3.46 -6.61
N ALA A 201 11.53 2.63 -6.85
CA ALA A 201 12.76 3.02 -7.53
C ALA A 201 12.48 3.57 -8.94
N SER A 202 11.62 2.88 -9.72
CA SER A 202 11.26 3.32 -11.07
C SER A 202 10.52 4.66 -11.07
N LEU A 203 9.63 4.91 -10.10
CA LEU A 203 8.92 6.18 -9.97
C LEU A 203 9.91 7.33 -9.72
N CYS A 204 10.91 7.09 -8.87
CA CYS A 204 11.94 8.07 -8.54
C CYS A 204 12.87 8.33 -9.73
N LEU A 205 13.48 7.29 -10.29
CA LEU A 205 14.45 7.43 -11.37
C LEU A 205 13.84 8.01 -12.66
N LYS A 206 12.55 7.75 -12.90
CA LYS A 206 11.81 8.33 -14.05
C LYS A 206 11.14 9.67 -13.73
N LYS A 207 11.29 10.19 -12.51
CA LYS A 207 10.70 11.46 -12.05
C LYS A 207 9.19 11.55 -12.31
N GLN A 208 8.49 10.45 -12.01
CA GLN A 208 7.04 10.33 -12.25
C GLN A 208 6.21 10.86 -11.08
N ALA A 209 6.79 10.93 -9.89
CA ALA A 209 6.16 11.48 -8.69
C ALA A 209 7.19 12.29 -7.90
N ASP A 210 6.72 13.39 -7.31
CA ASP A 210 7.50 14.26 -6.43
C ASP A 210 7.36 13.83 -4.97
N VAL A 211 6.24 13.19 -4.63
CA VAL A 211 5.96 12.62 -3.32
C VAL A 211 5.49 11.19 -3.47
N ILE A 212 6.01 10.31 -2.62
CA ILE A 212 5.50 8.94 -2.47
C ILE A 212 4.92 8.81 -1.07
N VAL A 213 3.64 8.47 -1.00
CA VAL A 213 2.98 8.00 0.23
C VAL A 213 3.11 6.49 0.27
N LEU A 214 3.92 5.99 1.20
CA LEU A 214 4.14 4.57 1.44
C LEU A 214 3.26 4.11 2.61
N VAL A 215 2.27 3.26 2.35
CA VAL A 215 1.46 2.62 3.39
C VAL A 215 2.06 1.25 3.67
N ALA A 216 2.94 1.19 4.68
CA ALA A 216 3.68 0.00 5.06
C ALA A 216 4.17 0.11 6.52
N GLY A 217 4.51 -1.03 7.11
CA GLY A 217 5.13 -1.09 8.44
C GLY A 217 6.49 -1.78 8.46
N ASP A 218 7.02 -2.20 7.30
CA ASP A 218 8.23 -3.02 7.20
C ASP A 218 9.49 -2.18 6.95
N SER A 219 10.57 -2.51 7.66
CA SER A 219 11.90 -1.95 7.44
C SER A 219 12.56 -2.40 6.14
N ASP A 220 12.04 -3.44 5.47
CA ASP A 220 12.57 -3.93 4.19
C ASP A 220 12.55 -2.87 3.08
N PHE A 221 11.77 -1.78 3.25
CA PHE A 221 11.71 -0.66 2.31
C PHE A 221 12.78 0.42 2.53
N VAL A 222 13.64 0.31 3.55
CA VAL A 222 14.74 1.25 3.82
C VAL A 222 15.61 1.52 2.58
N PRO A 223 16.06 0.53 1.78
CA PRO A 223 16.87 0.79 0.59
C PRO A 223 16.13 1.63 -0.47
N ALA A 224 14.83 1.39 -0.65
CA ALA A 224 14.02 2.13 -1.61
C ALA A 224 13.74 3.57 -1.14
N ALA A 225 13.50 3.76 0.16
CA ALA A 225 13.37 5.09 0.77
C ALA A 225 14.66 5.91 0.66
N LYS A 226 15.83 5.28 0.92
CA LYS A 226 17.14 5.90 0.69
C LYS A 226 17.32 6.37 -0.75
N LEU A 227 16.97 5.54 -1.73
CA LEU A 227 17.05 5.90 -3.14
C LEU A 227 16.15 7.09 -3.46
N ALA A 228 14.89 7.05 -3.02
CA ALA A 228 13.95 8.13 -3.27
C ALA A 228 14.45 9.49 -2.77
N ARG A 229 14.99 9.54 -1.54
CA ARG A 229 15.58 10.76 -0.99
C ARG A 229 16.77 11.28 -1.80
N ARG A 230 17.63 10.38 -2.31
CA ARG A 230 18.76 10.76 -3.18
C ARG A 230 18.30 11.32 -4.52
N GLU A 231 17.18 10.83 -5.04
CA GLU A 231 16.56 11.33 -6.28
C GLU A 231 15.68 12.58 -6.05
N GLY A 232 15.62 13.11 -4.82
CA GLY A 232 14.85 14.31 -4.48
C GLY A 232 13.34 14.08 -4.35
N VAL A 233 12.91 12.83 -4.19
CA VAL A 233 11.49 12.47 -4.00
C VAL A 233 11.18 12.42 -2.51
N ARG A 234 10.10 13.11 -2.10
CA ARG A 234 9.67 13.16 -0.70
C ARG A 234 8.94 11.87 -0.31
N ILE A 235 9.33 11.23 0.78
CA ILE A 235 8.67 10.02 1.31
C ILE A 235 7.84 10.35 2.52
N ILE A 236 6.54 10.05 2.45
CA ILE A 236 5.63 10.08 3.58
C ILE A 236 5.25 8.66 3.92
N LEU A 237 5.55 8.23 5.15
CA LEU A 237 5.16 6.92 5.65
C LEU A 237 3.81 7.02 6.37
N ASP A 238 2.90 6.12 5.99
CA ASP A 238 1.69 5.83 6.75
C ASP A 238 1.82 4.44 7.40
N PRO A 239 2.19 4.38 8.70
CA PRO A 239 2.34 3.13 9.42
C PRO A 239 1.00 2.59 9.95
N LEU A 240 -0.13 3.22 9.60
CA LEU A 240 -1.45 2.88 10.13
C LEU A 240 -1.45 2.79 11.67
N TRP A 241 -0.84 3.79 12.30
CA TRP A 241 -0.63 3.88 13.75
C TRP A 241 0.21 2.76 14.39
N GLN A 242 1.01 2.02 13.62
CA GLN A 242 2.05 1.16 14.19
C GLN A 242 3.32 1.93 14.53
N ASN A 243 4.11 1.35 15.45
CA ASN A 243 5.46 1.81 15.69
C ASN A 243 6.32 1.51 14.47
N VAL A 244 7.19 2.46 14.14
CA VAL A 244 8.14 2.38 13.02
C VAL A 244 9.52 2.17 13.60
N SER A 245 10.36 1.39 12.94
CA SER A 245 11.76 1.24 13.35
C SER A 245 12.54 2.54 13.12
N ASP A 246 13.52 2.81 13.99
CA ASP A 246 14.36 4.01 13.87
C ASP A 246 15.07 4.08 12.51
N SER A 247 15.46 2.92 11.97
CA SER A 247 16.12 2.83 10.66
C SER A 247 15.22 3.25 9.51
N LEU A 248 13.93 2.92 9.53
CA LEU A 248 12.99 3.39 8.51
C LEU A 248 12.66 4.88 8.73
N PHE A 249 12.49 5.29 9.99
CA PHE A 249 12.18 6.66 10.36
C PHE A 249 13.26 7.66 9.89
N GLU A 250 14.55 7.28 9.94
CA GLU A 250 15.65 8.10 9.45
C GLU A 250 15.55 8.42 7.94
N HIS A 251 14.87 7.57 7.17
CA HIS A 251 14.84 7.64 5.71
C HIS A 251 13.49 8.08 5.14
N ILE A 252 12.63 8.66 5.96
CA ILE A 252 11.37 9.27 5.53
C ILE A 252 11.39 10.77 5.82
N ASP A 253 10.61 11.55 5.07
CA ASP A 253 10.50 13.00 5.25
C ASP A 253 9.25 13.40 6.04
N GLY A 254 8.30 12.47 6.20
CA GLY A 254 7.11 12.70 7.01
C GLY A 254 6.48 11.39 7.49
N LEU A 255 5.88 11.46 8.67
CA LEU A 255 5.09 10.38 9.26
C LEU A 255 3.65 10.86 9.43
N TYR A 256 2.71 10.28 8.69
CA TYR A 256 1.31 10.68 8.75
C TYR A 256 0.40 9.50 8.44
N SER A 257 -0.55 9.24 9.34
CA SER A 257 -1.59 8.24 9.11
C SER A 257 -2.86 8.89 8.60
N GLY A 258 -3.28 8.51 7.38
CA GLY A 258 -4.47 9.04 6.70
C GLY A 258 -5.79 8.48 7.24
N VAL A 259 -5.78 7.90 8.44
CA VAL A 259 -6.92 7.25 9.07
C VAL A 259 -6.98 7.66 10.53
N ALA A 260 -8.18 7.69 11.13
CA ALA A 260 -8.34 8.06 12.54
C ALA A 260 -7.53 7.11 13.44
N ARG A 261 -6.97 7.66 14.53
CA ARG A 261 -6.26 6.86 15.53
C ARG A 261 -7.25 5.91 16.22
N PRO A 262 -6.99 4.59 16.24
CA PRO A 262 -7.87 3.67 16.93
C PRO A 262 -7.89 3.99 18.43
N SER A 263 -9.07 3.94 19.05
CA SER A 263 -9.21 4.12 20.49
C SER A 263 -8.48 2.99 21.22
N ASN A 264 -7.61 3.34 22.17
CA ASN A 264 -6.92 2.35 23.00
C ASN A 264 -7.94 1.73 23.98
N THR A 265 -8.63 0.66 23.59
CA THR A 265 -9.49 -0.10 24.52
C THR A 265 -8.68 -1.02 25.46
N ARG A 266 -7.34 -0.95 25.46
CA ARG A 266 -6.45 -1.67 26.39
C ARG A 266 -5.76 -0.72 27.38
N LYS A 267 -6.50 -0.01 28.23
CA LYS A 267 -5.99 0.59 29.48
C LYS A 267 -7.13 0.89 30.47
N GLN A 268 -7.94 -0.11 30.84
CA GLN A 268 -8.79 -0.07 32.07
C GLN A 268 -9.08 -1.50 32.57
N GLN A 269 -8.04 -2.29 32.81
CA GLN A 269 -8.09 -3.42 33.76
C GLN A 269 -6.70 -3.50 34.38
N GLY A 270 -6.58 -2.81 35.51
CA GLY A 270 -5.42 -2.73 36.38
C GLY A 270 -5.91 -2.17 37.70
#